data_AF-A0A1W9MXD1-F1
#
_entry.id   AF-A0A1W9MXD1-F1
#
_cell.length_a   1.000
_cell.length_b   1.000
_cell.length_c   1.000
_cell.angle_alpha   90.00
_cell.angle_beta   90.00
_cell.angle_gamma   90.00
#
_symmetry.space_group_name_H-M   'P 1'
#
loop_
_entity.id
_entity.type
_entity.pdbx_description
1 polymer ?
#
loop_
_entity_poly.entity_id
_entity_poly.type
_entity_poly.pdbx_seq_one_letter_code
_entity_poly.pdbx_strand_id
1 'polypeptide(L)'
;MEPGKIGKQMITFQKSLFENSFNAMNMVQDQTEKMVNNFLTQLPWVTEDGKKTIETSIEFYRKARTDFKKAVDDGFAKMEEMFIQQ
;
A
#
# COMPACT_ATOMS: atom_id res chain seq x y z
N MET A 1 -4.94 22.05 -27.17
CA MET A 1 -5.23 21.40 -25.88
C MET A 1 -4.71 22.32 -24.80
N GLU A 2 -5.55 22.76 -23.86
CA GLU A 2 -5.11 23.62 -22.77
C GLU A 2 -4.16 22.84 -21.84
N PRO A 3 -2.98 23.38 -21.48
CA PRO A 3 -2.01 22.70 -20.61
C PRO A 3 -2.60 22.13 -19.32
N GLY A 4 -3.58 22.82 -18.72
CA GLY A 4 -4.28 22.35 -17.51
C GLY A 4 -5.08 21.05 -17.71
N LYS A 5 -5.66 20.81 -18.90
CA LYS A 5 -6.35 19.54 -19.20
C LYS A 5 -5.39 18.36 -19.31
N ILE A 6 -4.21 18.57 -19.91
CA ILE A 6 -3.18 17.55 -20.01
C ILE A 6 -2.61 17.22 -18.63
N GLY A 7 -2.34 18.24 -17.79
CA GLY A 7 -1.90 18.04 -16.41
C GLY A 7 -2.88 17.22 -15.57
N LYS A 8 -4.17 17.55 -15.62
CA LYS A 8 -5.23 16.81 -14.92
C LYS A 8 -5.32 15.35 -15.37
N GLN A 9 -5.28 15.09 -16.68
CA GLN A 9 -5.31 13.74 -17.23
C GLN A 9 -4.10 12.91 -16.80
N MET A 10 -2.91 13.51 -16.78
CA MET A 10 -1.69 12.85 -16.29
C MET A 10 -1.76 12.49 -14.81
N ILE A 11 -2.28 13.38 -13.96
CA ILE A 11 -2.48 13.11 -12.53
C ILE A 11 -3.45 11.96 -12.32
N THR A 12 -4.61 11.99 -13.00
CA THR A 12 -5.59 10.89 -12.92
C THR A 12 -4.98 9.56 -13.36
N PHE A 13 -4.21 9.55 -14.45
CA PHE A 13 -3.52 8.34 -14.91
C PHE A 13 -2.52 7.82 -13.86
N GLN A 14 -1.67 8.68 -13.31
CA GLN A 14 -0.70 8.29 -12.27
C GLN A 14 -1.39 7.75 -11.01
N LYS A 15 -2.50 8.37 -10.59
CA LYS A 15 -3.31 7.93 -9.44
C LYS A 15 -3.88 6.53 -9.67
N SER A 16 -4.51 6.29 -10.83
CA SER A 16 -5.04 4.96 -11.16
C SER A 16 -3.96 3.89 -11.29
N LEU A 17 -2.81 4.22 -11.87
CA LEU A 17 -1.65 3.30 -11.90
C LEU A 17 -1.21 2.95 -10.48
N PHE A 18 -1.03 3.96 -9.62
CA PHE A 18 -0.65 3.75 -8.23
C PHE A 18 -1.66 2.87 -7.48
N GLU A 19 -2.95 3.17 -7.59
CA GLU A 19 -4.02 2.39 -6.94
C GLU A 19 -3.99 0.91 -7.36
N ASN A 20 -3.85 0.65 -8.66
CA ASN A 20 -3.78 -0.72 -9.18
C ASN A 20 -2.52 -1.45 -8.69
N SER A 21 -1.35 -0.81 -8.74
CA SER A 21 -0.11 -1.39 -8.26
C SER A 21 -0.14 -1.63 -6.74
N PHE A 22 -0.69 -0.70 -5.97
CA PHE A 22 -0.84 -0.83 -4.53
C PHE A 22 -1.78 -1.97 -4.16
N ASN A 23 -2.91 -2.11 -4.86
CA ASN A 23 -3.85 -3.21 -4.64
C ASN A 23 -3.23 -4.58 -4.96
N ALA A 24 -2.47 -4.67 -6.06
CA ALA A 24 -1.73 -5.89 -6.41
C ALA A 24 -0.69 -6.24 -5.33
N MET A 25 0.05 -5.25 -4.84
CA MET A 25 1.01 -5.44 -3.75
C MET A 25 0.33 -5.91 -2.46
N ASN A 26 -0.81 -5.32 -2.07
CA ASN A 26 -1.58 -5.74 -0.90
C ASN A 26 -2.00 -7.20 -1.03
N MET A 27 -2.49 -7.61 -2.19
CA MET A 27 -2.92 -9.00 -2.42
C MET A 27 -1.76 -9.99 -2.25
N VAL A 28 -0.56 -9.65 -2.74
CA VAL A 28 0.64 -10.49 -2.58
C VAL A 28 1.06 -10.57 -1.11
N GLN A 29 1.06 -9.44 -0.40
CA GLN A 29 1.39 -9.40 1.02
C GLN A 29 0.38 -10.19 1.87
N ASP A 30 -0.91 -10.05 1.59
CA ASP A 30 -1.97 -10.78 2.32
C ASP A 30 -1.88 -12.29 2.08
N GLN A 31 -1.54 -12.73 0.87
CA GLN A 31 -1.27 -14.14 0.59
C GLN A 31 -0.01 -14.65 1.29
N THR A 32 1.05 -13.85 1.31
CA THR A 32 2.30 -14.17 2.01
C THR A 32 2.05 -14.31 3.52
N GLU A 33 1.28 -13.39 4.10
CA GLU A 33 0.88 -13.45 5.50
C GLU A 33 0.12 -14.73 5.84
N LYS A 34 -0.87 -15.10 5.01
CA LYS A 34 -1.59 -16.37 5.16
C LYS A 34 -0.65 -17.56 5.10
N MET A 35 0.31 -17.57 4.17
CA MET A 35 1.31 -18.63 4.07
C MET A 35 2.17 -18.70 5.34
N VAL A 36 2.66 -17.57 5.84
CA VAL A 36 3.45 -17.49 7.07
C VAL A 36 2.64 -18.03 8.26
N ASN A 37 1.41 -17.55 8.46
CA ASN A 37 0.57 -17.91 9.60
C ASN A 37 0.01 -19.34 9.55
N ASN A 38 -0.22 -19.90 8.35
CA ASN A 38 -0.77 -21.24 8.21
C ASN A 38 0.30 -22.33 8.10
N PHE A 39 1.53 -21.97 7.70
CA PHE A 39 2.60 -22.94 7.47
C PHE A 39 3.80 -22.69 8.37
N LEU A 40 4.45 -21.52 8.27
CA LEU A 40 5.72 -21.28 8.94
C LEU A 40 5.56 -21.28 10.47
N THR A 41 4.50 -20.70 11.00
CA THR A 41 4.25 -20.69 12.47
C THR A 41 3.88 -22.06 13.03
N GLN A 42 3.46 -23.01 12.19
CA GLN A 42 3.10 -24.37 12.59
C GLN A 42 4.31 -25.31 12.69
N LEU A 43 5.50 -24.86 12.26
CA LEU A 43 6.70 -25.68 12.26
C LEU A 43 7.16 -25.96 13.70
N PRO A 44 7.55 -27.21 14.06
CA PRO A 44 7.85 -27.59 15.45
C PRO A 44 8.97 -26.80 16.13
N TRP A 45 9.84 -26.15 15.36
CA TRP A 45 10.97 -25.37 15.87
C TRP A 45 10.65 -23.87 16.05
N VAL A 46 9.44 -23.42 15.71
CA VAL A 46 9.02 -22.04 15.91
C VAL A 46 8.48 -21.89 17.33
N THR A 47 9.19 -21.12 18.14
CA THR A 47 8.81 -20.81 19.53
C THR A 47 7.65 -19.82 19.58
N GLU A 48 6.96 -19.74 20.73
CA GLU A 48 5.89 -18.75 20.96
C GLU A 48 6.38 -17.30 20.79
N ASP A 49 7.59 -16.97 21.29
CA ASP A 49 8.20 -15.66 21.07
C ASP A 49 8.47 -15.38 19.59
N GLY A 50 8.84 -16.41 18.83
CA GLY A 50 8.99 -16.34 17.38
C GLY A 50 7.68 -16.03 16.67
N LYS A 51 6.59 -16.69 17.07
CA LYS A 51 5.23 -16.41 16.53
C LYS A 51 4.82 -14.97 16.83
N LYS A 52 5.00 -14.51 18.06
CA LYS A 52 4.67 -13.13 18.46
C LYS A 52 5.47 -12.09 17.68
N THR A 53 6.75 -12.37 17.41
CA THR A 53 7.60 -11.49 16.59
C THR A 53 7.11 -11.41 15.15
N ILE A 54 6.69 -12.55 14.58
CA ILE A 54 6.09 -12.63 13.23
C ILE A 54 4.79 -11.82 13.18
N GLU A 55 3.87 -12.02 14.13
CA GLU A 55 2.60 -11.30 14.21
C GLU A 55 2.83 -9.79 14.33
N THR A 56 3.74 -9.36 15.21
CA THR A 56 4.11 -7.95 15.37
C THR A 56 4.68 -7.37 14.08
N SER A 57 5.50 -8.14 13.35
CA SER A 57 6.07 -7.71 12.07
C SER A 57 4.98 -7.54 11.00
N ILE A 58 4.04 -8.48 10.93
CA ILE A 58 2.87 -8.42 10.02
C ILE A 58 2.03 -7.17 10.29
N GLU A 59 1.72 -6.89 11.55
CA GLU A 59 0.98 -5.68 11.95
C GLU A 59 1.73 -4.41 11.57
N PHE A 60 3.04 -4.37 11.80
CA PHE A 60 3.89 -3.25 11.38
C PHE A 60 3.84 -3.03 9.87
N TYR A 61 3.98 -4.08 9.06
CA TYR A 61 3.88 -3.97 7.60
C TYR A 61 2.50 -3.48 7.14
N ARG A 62 1.41 -3.98 7.76
CA ARG A 62 0.04 -3.51 7.49
C ARG A 62 -0.16 -2.03 7.82
N LYS A 63 0.43 -1.57 8.92
CA LYS A 63 0.40 -0.15 9.28
C LYS A 63 1.21 0.68 8.29
N ALA A 64 2.44 0.26 8.00
CA ALA A 64 3.34 0.97 7.09
C ALA A 64 2.74 1.14 5.69
N ARG A 65 2.12 0.10 5.12
CA ARG A 65 1.46 0.20 3.80
C ARG A 65 0.25 1.14 3.82
N THR A 66 -0.52 1.14 4.91
CA THR A 66 -1.68 2.02 5.08
C THR A 66 -1.23 3.49 5.17
N ASP A 67 -0.23 3.77 5.99
CA ASP A 67 0.34 5.10 6.15
C ASP A 67 0.95 5.60 4.83
N PHE A 68 1.64 4.73 4.10
CA PHE A 68 2.19 5.03 2.78
C PHE A 68 1.09 5.41 1.77
N LYS A 69 0.02 4.61 1.67
CA LYS A 69 -1.10 4.95 0.77
C LYS A 69 -1.73 6.29 1.16
N LYS A 70 -1.95 6.53 2.45
CA LYS A 70 -2.48 7.81 2.92
C LYS A 70 -1.60 8.98 2.47
N ALA A 71 -0.28 8.88 2.64
CA ALA A 71 0.64 9.94 2.23
C ALA A 71 0.60 10.21 0.71
N VAL A 72 0.47 9.15 -0.10
CA VAL A 72 0.35 9.28 -1.56
C VAL A 72 -0.99 9.87 -1.96
N ASP A 73 -2.10 9.42 -1.36
CA ASP A 73 -3.44 9.95 -1.61
C ASP A 73 -3.54 11.45 -1.24
N ASP A 74 -3.00 11.83 -0.09
CA ASP A 74 -2.91 13.23 0.36
C ASP A 74 -2.05 14.07 -0.61
N GLY A 75 -1.01 13.48 -1.20
CA GLY A 75 -0.17 14.11 -2.23
C GLY A 75 -0.94 14.34 -3.55
N PHE A 76 -1.69 13.35 -4.02
CA PHE A 76 -2.54 13.49 -5.20
C PHE A 76 -3.64 14.54 -4.99
N ALA A 77 -4.28 14.58 -3.82
CA ALA A 77 -5.28 15.60 -3.50
C ALA A 77 -4.71 17.02 -3.58
N LYS A 78 -3.52 17.25 -3.00
CA LYS A 78 -2.84 18.55 -3.10
C LYS A 78 -2.49 18.93 -4.53
N MET A 79 -2.04 17.97 -5.36
CA MET A 79 -1.80 18.24 -6.78
C MET A 79 -3.09 18.61 -7.50
N GLU A 80 -4.18 17.87 -7.28
CA GLU A 80 -5.49 18.18 -7.87
C GLU A 80 -5.96 19.61 -7.49
N GLU A 81 -5.79 20.03 -6.24
CA GLU A 81 -6.09 21.40 -5.78
C GLU A 81 -5.27 22.46 -6.52
N MET A 82 -3.96 22.26 -6.69
CA MET A 82 -3.09 23.21 -7.40
C MET A 82 -3.48 23.41 -8.86
N PHE A 83 -3.97 22.36 -9.53
CA PHE A 83 -4.41 22.42 -10.93
C PHE A 83 -5.86 22.89 -11.11
N ILE A 84 -6.65 22.94 -10.04
CA ILE A 84 -8.00 23.57 -10.05
C ILE A 84 -7.88 25.08 -9.80
N GLN A 85 -6.82 25.53 -9.11
CA GLN A 85 -6.55 26.94 -8.81
C GLN A 85 -5.80 27.70 -9.92
N GLN A 86 -5.43 27.04 -11.02
CA GLN A 86 -4.88 27.65 -12.25
C GLN A 86 -5.90 27.60 -13.39
#